data_AF-A0A9D2SV42-F1
#
_entry.id   AF-A0A9D2SV42-F1
#
_cell.length_a   1.000
_cell.length_b   1.000
_cell.length_c   1.000
_cell.angle_alpha   90.00
_cell.angle_beta   90.00
_cell.angle_gamma   90.00
#
_symmetry.space_group_name_H-M   'P 1'
#
loop_
_entity.id
_entity.type
_entity.pdbx_description
1 polymer ?
#
loop_
_entity_poly.entity_id
_entity_poly.type
_entity_poly.pdbx_seq_one_letter_code
_entity_poly.pdbx_strand_id
1 'polypeptide(L)'
;MNDSEMRRRELLRQTRRLYDDKKEIPAVHPRYGRIYHNLYDNNAEEQEPSGGTFYIRLVIGILCFVCFVYMDQSKAEIAQVNSDAIVDQIEKEVDTDAIMETWKAL
;
A
#
# COMPACT_ATOMS: atom_id res chain seq x y z
N MET A 1 58.37 -24.16 15.90
CA MET A 1 56.93 -23.99 15.60
C MET A 1 56.44 -25.34 15.12
N ASN A 2 55.50 -25.95 15.85
CA ASN A 2 55.05 -27.32 15.59
C ASN A 2 54.20 -27.36 14.30
N ASP A 3 54.28 -28.42 13.50
CA ASP A 3 53.48 -28.58 12.27
C ASP A 3 51.97 -28.43 12.54
N SER A 4 51.55 -28.87 13.73
CA SER A 4 50.18 -28.68 14.23
C SER A 4 49.79 -27.21 14.39
N GLU A 5 50.71 -26.36 14.87
CA GLU A 5 50.49 -24.93 15.03
C GLU A 5 50.45 -24.22 13.67
N MET A 6 51.27 -24.66 12.71
CA MET A 6 51.27 -24.12 11.35
C MET A 6 49.93 -24.41 10.66
N ARG A 7 49.48 -25.67 10.71
CA ARG A 7 48.18 -26.08 10.17
C ARG A 7 47.02 -25.33 10.83
N ARG A 8 47.06 -25.14 12.15
CA ARG A 8 46.04 -24.36 12.88
C ARG A 8 45.99 -22.91 12.40
N ARG A 9 47.14 -22.27 12.19
CA ARG A 9 47.18 -20.88 11.70
C ARG A 9 46.66 -20.77 10.26
N GLU A 10 46.96 -21.75 9.44
CA GLU A 10 46.52 -21.77 8.04
C GLU A 10 45.01 -21.97 7.92
N LEU A 11 44.43 -22.87 8.72
CA LEU A 11 42.98 -23.04 8.84
C LEU A 11 42.30 -21.75 9.30
N LEU A 12 42.83 -21.09 10.34
CA LEU A 12 42.26 -19.82 10.81
C LEU A 12 42.30 -18.71 9.75
N ARG A 13 43.37 -18.67 8.94
CA ARG A 13 43.47 -17.73 7.82
C ARG A 13 42.44 -18.04 6.73
N GLN A 14 42.24 -19.31 6.38
CA GLN A 14 41.23 -19.72 5.42
C GLN A 14 39.81 -19.40 5.91
N THR A 15 39.50 -19.70 7.18
CA THR A 15 38.20 -19.36 7.79
C THR A 15 37.98 -17.86 7.81
N ARG A 16 38.98 -17.06 8.20
CA ARG A 16 38.86 -15.60 8.18
C ARG A 16 38.56 -15.07 6.79
N ARG A 17 39.27 -15.53 5.76
CA ARG A 17 39.01 -15.14 4.36
C ARG A 17 37.59 -15.50 3.92
N LEU A 18 37.11 -16.69 4.27
CA LEU A 18 35.76 -17.13 3.92
C LEU A 18 34.66 -16.23 4.50
N TYR A 19 34.85 -15.75 5.74
CA TYR A 19 33.89 -14.84 6.38
C TYR A 19 34.09 -13.37 5.97
N ASP A 20 35.30 -12.97 5.60
CA ASP A 20 35.60 -11.62 5.10
C ASP A 20 35.01 -11.40 3.70
N ASP A 21 35.14 -12.40 2.82
CA ASP A 21 34.57 -12.37 1.46
C ASP A 21 33.02 -12.41 1.48
N LYS A 22 32.43 -13.01 2.52
CA LYS A 22 30.98 -13.07 2.72
C LYS A 22 30.55 -11.99 3.71
N LYS A 23 30.48 -10.74 3.24
CA LYS A 23 29.79 -9.62 3.93
C LYS A 23 28.26 -9.83 3.93
N GLU A 24 27.80 -11.07 4.06
CA GLU A 24 26.38 -11.41 4.14
C GLU A 24 25.95 -11.34 5.60
N ILE A 25 24.82 -10.69 5.85
CA ILE A 25 24.18 -10.67 7.17
C ILE A 25 23.87 -12.12 7.55
N PRO A 26 24.37 -12.63 8.69
CA PRO A 26 24.08 -13.99 9.14
C PRO A 26 22.58 -14.17 9.32
N ALA A 27 22.11 -15.39 9.10
CA ALA A 27 20.70 -15.73 9.27
C ALA A 27 20.27 -15.50 10.73
N VAL A 28 19.57 -14.39 10.98
CA VAL A 28 19.04 -14.02 12.29
C VAL A 28 17.56 -14.36 12.34
N HIS A 29 17.13 -14.94 13.46
CA HIS A 29 15.72 -15.25 13.67
C HIS A 29 14.87 -13.97 13.63
N PRO A 30 13.68 -13.94 12.97
CA PRO A 30 12.89 -12.72 12.76
C PRO A 30 12.62 -11.89 14.02
N ARG A 31 12.40 -12.58 15.15
CA ARG A 31 12.21 -11.95 16.48
C ARG A 31 13.38 -11.03 16.91
N TYR A 32 14.60 -11.37 16.52
CA TYR A 32 15.82 -10.67 16.94
C TYR A 32 16.49 -9.90 15.80
N GLY A 33 15.92 -9.91 14.59
CA GLY A 33 16.47 -9.21 13.42
C GLY A 33 16.74 -7.73 13.71
N ARG A 34 15.82 -7.07 14.41
CA ARG A 34 15.97 -5.67 14.84
C ARG A 34 17.19 -5.43 15.73
N ILE A 35 17.47 -6.33 16.67
CA ILE A 35 18.61 -6.19 17.60
C ILE A 35 19.92 -6.40 16.83
N TYR A 36 19.96 -7.38 15.94
CA TYR A 36 21.13 -7.64 15.11
C TYR A 36 21.45 -6.45 14.20
N HIS A 37 20.45 -5.91 13.48
CA HIS A 37 20.67 -4.73 12.64
C HIS A 37 21.09 -3.53 13.50
N ASN A 38 20.47 -3.30 14.65
CA ASN A 38 20.90 -2.20 15.53
C ASN A 38 22.36 -2.30 16.00
N LEU A 39 22.89 -3.51 16.19
CA LEU A 39 24.27 -3.74 16.63
C LEU A 39 25.30 -3.66 15.48
N TYR A 40 24.94 -4.11 14.28
CA TYR A 40 25.91 -4.35 13.20
C TYR A 40 25.67 -3.54 11.92
N ASP A 41 24.49 -2.96 11.74
CA ASP A 41 24.09 -2.23 10.52
C ASP A 41 24.56 -0.76 10.51
N ASN A 42 25.08 -0.26 11.64
CA ASN A 42 25.61 1.12 11.73
C ASN A 42 26.84 1.40 10.84
N ASN A 43 27.36 0.41 10.09
CA ASN A 43 28.53 0.55 9.22
C ASN A 43 28.33 -0.03 7.82
N ALA A 44 27.11 -0.41 7.44
CA ALA A 44 26.77 -0.76 6.07
C ALA A 44 26.00 0.40 5.47
N GLU A 45 26.73 1.21 4.70
CA GLU A 45 26.21 2.23 3.82
C GLU A 45 25.13 1.63 2.90
N GLU A 46 23.87 1.72 3.31
CA GLU A 46 22.72 1.79 2.41
C GLU A 46 21.56 2.34 3.24
N GLN A 47 21.43 3.65 3.15
CA GLN A 47 20.29 4.41 3.63
C GLN A 47 19.02 3.84 2.98
N GLU A 48 18.36 2.90 3.64
CA GLU A 48 16.91 2.82 3.48
C GLU A 48 16.39 4.18 3.96
N PRO A 49 15.71 4.98 3.13
CA PRO A 49 14.98 6.11 3.65
C PRO A 49 13.84 5.54 4.50
N SER A 50 14.13 5.36 5.79
CA SER A 50 13.16 5.29 6.87
C SER A 50 12.47 6.66 7.03
N GLY A 51 12.07 7.27 5.91
CA GLY A 51 11.30 8.49 5.85
C GLY A 51 9.85 8.10 6.05
N GLY A 52 9.34 8.31 7.26
CA GLY A 52 7.97 7.97 7.62
C GLY A 52 6.95 8.51 6.60
N THR A 53 5.97 7.68 6.23
CA THR A 53 4.87 8.03 5.30
C THR A 53 3.88 9.07 5.87
N PHE A 54 4.17 9.63 7.04
CA PHE A 54 3.32 10.60 7.74
C PHE A 54 3.04 11.83 6.89
N TYR A 55 4.07 12.41 6.25
CA TYR A 55 3.90 13.60 5.43
C TYR A 55 3.01 13.34 4.21
N ILE A 56 3.21 12.21 3.53
CA ILE A 56 2.39 11.81 2.38
C ILE A 56 0.93 11.60 2.80
N ARG A 57 0.69 10.92 3.93
CA ARG A 57 -0.66 10.72 4.48
C ARG A 57 -1.32 12.03 4.87
N LEU A 58 -0.56 12.96 5.45
CA LEU A 58 -1.04 14.30 5.81
C LEU A 58 -1.42 15.11 4.56
N VAL A 59 -0.58 15.10 3.53
CA VAL A 59 -0.86 15.80 2.26
C VAL A 59 -2.08 15.22 1.57
N ILE A 60 -2.19 13.90 1.47
CA ILE A 60 -3.38 13.23 0.89
C ILE A 60 -4.63 13.57 1.69
N GLY A 61 -4.55 13.55 3.03
CA GLY A 61 -5.67 13.90 3.90
C GLY A 61 -6.17 15.34 3.69
N ILE A 62 -5.25 16.30 3.61
CA ILE A 62 -5.59 17.71 3.34
C ILE A 62 -6.20 17.86 1.94
N LEU A 63 -5.65 17.20 0.92
CA LEU A 63 -6.16 17.24 -0.44
C LEU A 63 -7.59 16.69 -0.52
N CYS A 64 -7.85 15.52 0.07
CA CYS A 64 -9.20 14.95 0.14
C CYS A 64 -10.18 15.87 0.86
N PHE A 65 -9.75 16.53 1.94
CA PHE A 65 -10.58 17.48 2.67
C PHE A 65 -10.93 18.71 1.83
N VAL A 66 -9.97 19.30 1.11
CA VAL A 66 -10.22 20.42 0.20
C VAL A 66 -11.17 20.01 -0.93
N CYS A 67 -10.97 18.83 -1.53
CA CYS A 67 -11.89 18.30 -2.54
C CYS A 67 -13.31 18.12 -1.99
N PHE A 68 -13.45 17.59 -0.78
CA PHE A 68 -14.75 17.44 -0.12
C PHE A 68 -15.44 18.79 0.10
N VAL A 69 -14.74 19.77 0.66
CA VAL A 69 -15.29 21.12 0.88
C VAL A 69 -15.63 21.80 -0.44
N TYR A 70 -14.83 21.60 -1.49
CA TYR A 70 -15.13 22.11 -2.81
C TYR A 70 -16.38 21.46 -3.41
N MET A 71 -16.54 20.13 -3.28
CA MET A 71 -17.76 19.42 -3.69
C MET A 71 -18.99 19.92 -2.93
N ASP A 72 -18.85 20.12 -1.62
CA ASP A 72 -19.93 20.61 -0.76
C ASP A 72 -20.35 22.05 -1.11
N GLN A 73 -19.38 22.95 -1.32
CA GLN A 73 -19.64 24.35 -1.70
C GLN A 73 -20.13 24.49 -3.14
N SER A 74 -19.60 23.71 -4.07
CA SER A 74 -19.97 23.82 -5.48
C SER A 74 -21.39 23.33 -5.75
N LYS A 75 -22.06 22.67 -4.78
CA LYS A 75 -23.32 21.92 -5.01
C LYS A 75 -23.28 21.21 -6.36
N ALA A 76 -22.10 20.72 -6.73
CA ALA A 76 -21.92 20.09 -8.01
C ALA A 76 -22.69 18.78 -7.88
N GLU A 77 -23.90 18.77 -8.44
CA GLU A 77 -24.66 17.57 -8.73
C GLU A 77 -23.82 16.74 -9.71
N ILE A 78 -22.79 16.06 -9.21
CA ILE A 78 -22.10 14.97 -9.90
C ILE A 78 -23.00 13.75 -9.77
N ALA A 79 -24.20 13.92 -10.26
CA ALA A 79 -24.99 13.00 -11.01
C ALA A 79 -26.35 13.69 -11.11
N GLN A 80 -26.69 14.15 -12.30
CA GLN A 80 -28.09 14.29 -12.69
C GLN A 80 -28.77 12.91 -12.71
N VAL A 81 -28.75 12.17 -11.59
CA VAL A 81 -29.85 11.28 -11.28
C VAL A 81 -30.87 12.18 -10.59
N ASN A 82 -31.55 13.00 -11.39
CA ASN A 82 -32.75 13.69 -10.95
C ASN A 82 -33.73 12.60 -10.52
N SER A 83 -33.79 12.29 -9.21
CA SER A 83 -34.80 11.38 -8.66
C SER A 83 -36.19 11.83 -9.09
N ASP A 84 -36.38 13.14 -9.26
CA ASP A 84 -37.61 13.74 -9.77
C ASP A 84 -37.93 13.31 -11.21
N ALA A 85 -36.94 13.11 -12.07
CA ALA A 85 -37.18 12.62 -13.44
C ALA A 85 -37.61 11.14 -13.44
N ILE A 86 -37.12 10.34 -12.49
CA ILE A 86 -37.53 8.93 -12.32
C ILE A 86 -38.94 8.87 -11.72
N VAL A 87 -39.24 9.72 -10.73
CA VAL A 87 -40.58 9.80 -10.12
C VAL A 87 -41.61 10.30 -11.14
N ASP A 88 -41.30 11.33 -11.94
CA ASP A 88 -42.18 11.85 -13.00
C ASP A 88 -42.41 10.80 -14.12
N GLN A 89 -41.42 9.93 -14.39
CA GLN A 89 -41.59 8.81 -15.32
C GLN A 89 -42.41 7.65 -14.75
N ILE A 90 -42.41 7.47 -13.42
CA ILE A 90 -43.24 6.48 -12.72
C ILE A 90 -44.68 7.01 -12.52
N GLU A 91 -44.81 8.33 -12.33
CA GLU A 91 -46.08 9.05 -12.11
C GLU A 91 -46.85 9.28 -13.41
N LYS A 92 -46.21 9.15 -14.59
CA LYS A 92 -46.92 8.92 -15.85
C LYS A 92 -47.67 7.59 -15.78
N GLU A 93 -48.88 7.69 -15.26
CA GLU A 93 -49.95 6.71 -15.25
C GLU A 93 -49.86 5.83 -16.49
N VAL A 94 -49.72 4.53 -16.24
CA VAL A 94 -50.04 3.52 -17.23
C VAL A 94 -51.49 3.77 -17.64
N ASP A 95 -51.68 4.31 -18.84
CA ASP A 95 -52.99 4.62 -19.39
C ASP A 95 -53.79 3.32 -19.54
N THR A 96 -54.68 3.09 -18.57
CA THR A 96 -55.51 1.89 -18.49
C THR A 96 -56.45 1.76 -19.68
N ASP A 97 -56.78 2.88 -20.32
CA ASP A 97 -57.63 2.89 -21.51
C ASP A 97 -56.88 2.37 -22.74
N ALA A 98 -55.59 2.72 -22.88
CA ALA A 98 -54.72 2.19 -23.93
C ALA A 98 -54.48 0.66 -23.77
N ILE A 99 -54.33 0.18 -22.53
CA ILE A 99 -54.23 -1.27 -22.27
C ILE A 99 -55.54 -1.98 -22.61
N MET A 100 -56.69 -1.40 -22.26
CA MET A 100 -57.99 -2.01 -22.54
C MET A 100 -58.32 -2.06 -24.04
N GLU A 101 -57.89 -1.06 -24.83
CA GLU A 101 -58.03 -1.11 -26.29
C GLU A 101 -57.17 -2.21 -26.92
N THR A 102 -55.90 -2.32 -26.53
CA THR A 102 -55.02 -3.38 -27.07
C THR A 102 -55.50 -4.78 -26.71
N TRP A 103 -56.11 -4.96 -25.53
CA TRP A 103 -56.69 -6.25 -25.11
C TRP A 103 -57.97 -6.61 -25.87
N LYS A 104 -58.74 -5.61 -26.33
CA LYS A 104 -59.90 -5.83 -27.21
C LYS A 104 -59.52 -6.09 -28.66
N ALA A 105 -58.32 -5.68 -29.07
CA ALA A 105 -57.79 -5.86 -30.42
C ALA A 105 -57.04 -7.19 -30.62
N LEU A 106 -56.85 -7.97 -29.55
CA LEU A 106 -56.32 -9.34 -29.57
C LEU A 106 -57.46 -10.37 -29.68
#